data_AF-A0A0N4VUY6-F1
#
_entry.id   AF-A0A0N4VUY6-F1
#
_cell.length_a   1.000
_cell.length_b   1.000
_cell.length_c   1.000
_cell.angle_alpha   90.00
_cell.angle_beta   90.00
_cell.angle_gamma   90.00
#
_symmetry.space_group_name_H-M   'P 1'
#
loop_
_entity.id
_entity.type
_entity.pdbx_description
1 polymer ?
#
loop_
_entity_poly.entity_id
_entity_poly.type
_entity_poly.pdbx_seq_one_letter_code
_entity_poly.pdbx_strand_id
1 'polypeptide(L)'
;MCAGTKVWKPRGVAVIELDISSLEQETVDELFQSVTYIKMCITMRQSQIQYLRMPNLVEVHTCKKGRPAFTIEGNPKLEIIHGSTTFKWDVSIEPFYVTYNPALKQYPPWEKCKYCVFEPNTRCGVIWPALAYTTLEEILQNCMGKPRIVFNEVVTVTQEQFTQLCFQAVYLQMCFNITNTD
;
A
#
# COMPACT_ATOMS: atom_id res chain seq x y z
N MET A 1 3.19 -22.33 -8.58
CA MET A 1 4.33 -21.41 -8.78
C MET A 1 3.99 -20.46 -9.93
N CYS A 2 4.15 -19.14 -9.72
CA CYS A 2 3.84 -18.10 -10.73
C CYS A 2 5.08 -17.62 -11.51
N ALA A 3 6.28 -18.07 -11.13
CA ALA A 3 7.54 -17.73 -11.80
C ALA A 3 7.48 -18.06 -13.31
N GLY A 4 8.03 -17.18 -14.13
CA GLY A 4 8.03 -17.30 -15.60
C GLY A 4 6.66 -17.06 -16.27
N THR A 5 5.57 -16.87 -15.53
CA THR A 5 4.24 -16.63 -16.12
C THR A 5 3.97 -15.14 -16.31
N LYS A 6 3.45 -14.77 -17.50
CA LYS A 6 3.17 -13.38 -17.87
C LYS A 6 1.90 -12.81 -17.22
N VAL A 7 0.93 -13.66 -16.91
CA VAL A 7 -0.41 -13.24 -16.47
C VAL A 7 -0.76 -13.92 -15.16
N TRP A 8 -0.88 -13.12 -14.11
CA TRP A 8 -1.23 -13.57 -12.77
C TRP A 8 -2.66 -13.15 -12.46
N LYS A 9 -3.62 -14.04 -12.69
CA LYS A 9 -5.01 -13.78 -12.35
C LYS A 9 -5.69 -15.08 -11.90
N PRO A 10 -6.65 -14.99 -10.97
CA PRO A 10 -7.46 -16.14 -10.60
C PRO A 10 -8.24 -16.69 -11.79
N ARG A 11 -8.50 -18.00 -11.77
CA ARG A 11 -9.53 -18.60 -12.61
C ARG A 11 -10.87 -18.44 -11.89
N GLY A 12 -11.86 -17.84 -12.56
CA GLY A 12 -13.19 -17.62 -11.99
C GLY A 12 -13.24 -16.48 -10.96
N VAL A 13 -14.00 -16.68 -9.88
CA VAL A 13 -14.31 -15.66 -8.86
C VAL A 13 -13.39 -15.70 -7.63
N ALA A 14 -12.38 -16.57 -7.64
CA ALA A 14 -11.45 -16.69 -6.53
C ALA A 14 -10.66 -15.39 -6.32
N VAL A 15 -10.39 -15.06 -5.07
CA VAL A 15 -9.50 -13.97 -4.67
C VAL A 15 -8.16 -14.59 -4.31
N ILE A 16 -7.07 -14.12 -4.93
CA ILE A 16 -5.72 -14.58 -4.63
C ILE A 16 -4.99 -13.47 -3.87
N GLU A 17 -4.44 -13.85 -2.73
CA GLU A 17 -3.53 -13.02 -1.93
C GLU A 17 -2.17 -13.70 -1.91
N LEU A 18 -1.11 -12.92 -2.10
CA LEU A 18 0.28 -13.38 -2.09
C LEU A 18 1.07 -12.56 -1.08
N ASP A 19 1.64 -13.24 -0.09
CA ASP A 19 2.58 -12.62 0.85
C ASP A 19 4.01 -12.93 0.41
N ILE A 20 4.78 -11.89 0.13
CA ILE A 20 6.20 -12.00 -0.28
C ILE A 20 7.16 -11.55 0.84
N SER A 21 6.65 -11.27 2.04
CA SER A 21 7.41 -10.68 3.15
C SER A 21 8.63 -11.51 3.55
N SER A 22 8.49 -12.84 3.55
CA SER A 22 9.55 -13.80 3.94
C SER A 22 10.38 -14.32 2.77
N LEU A 23 10.14 -13.85 1.55
CA LEU A 23 10.88 -14.31 0.38
C LEU A 23 12.25 -13.63 0.28
N GLU A 24 13.19 -14.36 -0.32
CA GLU A 24 14.51 -13.83 -0.63
C GLU A 24 14.47 -12.96 -1.90
N GLN A 25 15.45 -12.07 -2.02
CA GLN A 25 15.56 -11.12 -3.14
C GLN A 25 15.52 -11.83 -4.50
N GLU A 26 16.28 -12.92 -4.66
CA GLU A 26 16.34 -13.70 -5.90
C GLU A 26 14.97 -14.27 -6.27
N THR A 27 14.25 -14.86 -5.31
CA THR A 27 12.90 -15.40 -5.55
C THR A 27 11.92 -14.31 -5.95
N VAL A 28 11.98 -13.14 -5.32
CA VAL A 28 11.12 -12.00 -5.68
C VAL A 28 11.44 -11.50 -7.09
N ASP A 29 12.72 -11.41 -7.43
CA ASP A 29 13.14 -11.02 -8.79
C ASP A 29 12.63 -12.01 -9.82
N GLU A 30 12.83 -13.31 -9.63
CA GLU A 30 12.34 -14.37 -10.54
C GLU A 30 10.81 -14.35 -10.71
N LEU A 31 10.09 -14.12 -9.61
CA LEU A 31 8.64 -14.00 -9.61
C LEU A 31 8.21 -12.85 -10.53
N PHE A 32 8.73 -11.64 -10.32
CA PHE A 32 8.27 -10.46 -11.06
C PHE A 32 8.98 -10.21 -12.39
N GLN A 33 10.02 -10.97 -12.74
CA GLN A 33 10.82 -10.76 -13.94
C GLN A 33 9.98 -10.80 -15.23
N SER A 34 9.06 -11.76 -15.33
CA SER A 34 8.31 -12.02 -16.58
C SER A 34 6.87 -11.52 -16.57
N VAL A 35 6.35 -11.06 -15.43
CA VAL A 35 4.93 -10.73 -15.29
C VAL A 35 4.59 -9.42 -16.00
N THR A 36 3.50 -9.43 -16.76
CA THR A 36 2.99 -8.28 -17.50
C THR A 36 1.60 -7.85 -17.02
N TYR A 37 0.83 -8.76 -16.41
CA TYR A 37 -0.51 -8.50 -15.90
C TYR A 37 -0.72 -9.15 -14.53
N ILE A 38 -1.26 -8.40 -13.57
CA ILE A 38 -1.57 -8.88 -12.23
C ILE A 38 -3.03 -8.54 -11.87
N LYS A 39 -3.77 -9.50 -11.31
CA LYS A 39 -5.05 -9.30 -10.63
C LYS A 39 -5.07 -10.11 -9.33
N MET A 40 -4.51 -9.53 -8.28
CA MET A 40 -4.34 -10.14 -6.96
C MET A 40 -3.94 -9.06 -5.95
N CYS A 41 -3.91 -9.42 -4.66
CA CYS A 41 -3.41 -8.54 -3.61
C CYS A 41 -2.08 -9.11 -3.12
N ILE A 42 -1.03 -8.31 -3.16
CA ILE A 42 0.33 -8.69 -2.84
C ILE A 42 0.77 -7.88 -1.63
N THR A 43 1.32 -8.57 -0.62
CA THR A 43 1.77 -7.94 0.62
C THR A 43 3.28 -8.13 0.78
N MET A 44 3.98 -7.06 1.13
CA MET A 44 5.40 -7.08 1.49
C MET A 44 5.59 -6.23 2.75
N ARG A 45 5.85 -6.90 3.87
CA ARG A 45 5.98 -6.27 5.19
C ARG A 45 7.21 -6.75 5.92
N GLN A 46 7.88 -5.83 6.62
CA GLN A 46 9.04 -6.16 7.47
C GLN A 46 10.07 -7.06 6.76
N SER A 47 10.18 -6.93 5.43
CA SER A 47 11.02 -7.77 4.60
C SER A 47 12.47 -7.30 4.60
N GLN A 48 13.36 -8.22 4.22
CA GLN A 48 14.78 -7.94 3.97
C GLN A 48 15.07 -7.56 2.51
N ILE A 49 14.05 -7.56 1.65
CA ILE A 49 14.14 -7.18 0.23
C ILE A 49 14.63 -5.73 0.09
N GLN A 50 15.61 -5.52 -0.79
CA GLN A 50 16.17 -4.20 -1.10
C GLN A 50 15.56 -3.61 -2.37
N TYR A 51 15.18 -4.47 -3.33
CA TYR A 51 14.71 -4.06 -4.64
C TYR A 51 13.42 -4.81 -5.00
N LEU A 52 12.33 -4.07 -5.23
CA LEU A 52 11.12 -4.63 -5.83
C LEU A 52 11.08 -4.23 -7.31
N ARG A 53 11.42 -5.18 -8.19
CA ARG A 53 11.57 -4.93 -9.63
C ARG A 53 10.50 -5.66 -10.44
N MET A 54 9.69 -4.90 -11.15
CA MET A 54 8.62 -5.37 -12.02
C MET A 54 8.81 -4.80 -13.43
N PRO A 55 9.92 -5.13 -14.12
CA PRO A 55 10.36 -4.42 -15.33
C PRO A 55 9.38 -4.55 -16.51
N ASN A 56 8.59 -5.62 -16.54
CA ASN A 56 7.67 -5.93 -17.62
C ASN A 56 6.19 -5.73 -17.26
N LEU A 57 5.88 -5.29 -16.03
CA LEU A 57 4.50 -5.14 -15.58
C LEU A 57 3.82 -3.97 -16.31
N VAL A 58 2.76 -4.28 -17.06
CA VAL A 58 2.00 -3.31 -17.86
C VAL A 58 0.73 -2.87 -17.12
N GLU A 59 0.05 -3.79 -16.45
CA GLU A 59 -1.27 -3.56 -15.88
C GLU A 59 -1.45 -4.33 -14.58
N VAL A 60 -2.02 -3.68 -13.57
CA VAL A 60 -2.32 -4.32 -12.30
C VAL A 60 -3.71 -3.92 -11.79
N HIS A 61 -4.41 -4.92 -11.26
CA HIS A 61 -5.73 -4.80 -10.67
C HIS A 61 -5.71 -5.33 -9.25
N THR A 62 -6.46 -4.64 -8.40
CA THR A 62 -6.73 -5.16 -7.06
C THR A 62 -7.52 -6.47 -7.11
N CYS A 63 -7.26 -7.33 -6.13
CA CYS A 63 -8.07 -8.53 -5.90
C CYS A 63 -9.48 -8.22 -5.40
N LYS A 64 -9.69 -7.07 -4.73
CA LYS A 64 -10.96 -6.68 -4.11
C LYS A 64 -11.05 -5.17 -3.93
N LYS A 65 -12.25 -4.61 -4.11
CA LYS A 65 -12.51 -3.17 -3.88
C LYS A 65 -12.04 -2.72 -2.49
N GLY A 66 -11.40 -1.55 -2.42
CA GLY A 66 -10.90 -0.97 -1.17
C GLY A 66 -9.64 -1.65 -0.63
N ARG A 67 -8.90 -2.36 -1.48
CA ARG A 67 -7.56 -2.90 -1.16
C ARG A 67 -6.66 -2.57 -2.34
N PRO A 68 -5.39 -2.20 -2.11
CA PRO A 68 -4.47 -1.99 -3.21
C PRO A 68 -4.03 -3.35 -3.76
N ALA A 69 -3.55 -3.38 -5.00
CA ALA A 69 -2.90 -4.58 -5.50
C ALA A 69 -1.57 -4.88 -4.80
N PHE A 70 -0.86 -3.86 -4.31
CA PHE A 70 0.35 -3.98 -3.51
C PHE A 70 0.21 -3.21 -2.20
N THR A 71 0.46 -3.89 -1.09
CA THR A 71 0.64 -3.29 0.24
C THR A 71 2.09 -3.48 0.67
N ILE A 72 2.83 -2.38 0.74
CA ILE A 72 4.28 -2.36 1.03
C ILE A 72 4.50 -1.54 2.31
N GLU A 73 4.68 -2.22 3.43
CA GLU A 73 4.69 -1.55 4.74
C GLU A 73 5.88 -1.94 5.61
N GLY A 74 6.61 -0.96 6.13
CA GLY A 74 7.60 -1.25 7.18
C GLY A 74 8.81 -2.04 6.71
N ASN A 75 9.26 -1.87 5.46
CA ASN A 75 10.46 -2.55 4.94
C ASN A 75 11.67 -1.63 5.08
N PRO A 76 12.51 -1.79 6.13
CA PRO A 76 13.57 -0.84 6.46
C PRO A 76 14.73 -0.84 5.46
N LYS A 77 14.87 -1.90 4.66
CA LYS A 77 15.94 -2.08 3.66
C LYS A 77 15.49 -1.82 2.23
N LEU A 78 14.20 -1.56 1.99
CA LEU A 78 13.70 -1.35 0.64
C LEU A 78 14.18 -0.01 0.11
N GLU A 79 15.03 -0.02 -0.92
CA GLU A 79 15.65 1.18 -1.49
C GLU A 79 15.02 1.59 -2.82
N ILE A 80 14.56 0.61 -3.61
CA ILE A 80 14.05 0.82 -4.96
C ILE A 80 12.78 0.03 -5.21
N ILE A 81 11.76 0.72 -5.71
CA ILE A 81 10.63 0.13 -6.43
C ILE A 81 10.78 0.53 -7.91
N HIS A 82 10.94 -0.45 -8.78
CA HIS A 82 11.10 -0.21 -10.22
C HIS A 82 9.96 -0.87 -10.99
N GLY A 83 9.13 -0.04 -11.64
CA GLY A 83 8.06 -0.48 -12.54
C GLY A 83 8.46 -0.37 -14.01
N SER A 84 7.67 -0.99 -14.90
CA SER A 84 7.86 -0.86 -16.34
C SER A 84 7.62 0.58 -16.82
N THR A 85 8.39 1.03 -17.82
CA THR A 85 8.14 2.27 -18.55
C THR A 85 6.83 2.24 -19.35
N THR A 86 6.28 1.05 -19.59
CA THR A 86 5.03 0.84 -20.33
C THR A 86 3.81 0.66 -19.41
N PHE A 87 3.98 0.86 -18.09
CA PHE A 87 2.91 0.68 -17.11
C PHE A 87 1.75 1.68 -17.33
N LYS A 88 0.52 1.16 -17.35
CA LYS A 88 -0.71 1.91 -17.58
C LYS A 88 -1.32 2.42 -16.27
N TRP A 89 -0.93 3.63 -15.90
CA TRP A 89 -1.40 4.33 -14.69
C TRP A 89 -2.89 4.71 -14.73
N ASP A 90 -3.42 4.96 -15.92
CA ASP A 90 -4.82 5.31 -16.16
C ASP A 90 -5.77 4.12 -15.96
N VAL A 91 -5.28 2.90 -16.17
CA VAL A 91 -6.04 1.66 -15.96
C VAL A 91 -5.84 1.12 -14.54
N SER A 92 -4.62 1.20 -14.03
CA SER A 92 -4.24 0.64 -12.72
C SER A 92 -4.58 1.63 -11.59
N ILE A 93 -5.86 1.74 -11.24
CA ILE A 93 -6.39 2.84 -10.41
C ILE A 93 -6.01 2.81 -8.91
N GLU A 94 -5.82 1.63 -8.31
CA GLU A 94 -5.43 1.44 -6.89
C GLU A 94 -4.29 0.40 -6.78
N PRO A 95 -3.12 0.66 -7.37
CA PRO A 95 -2.08 -0.34 -7.53
C PRO A 95 -1.18 -0.47 -6.29
N PHE A 96 -0.86 0.62 -5.58
CA PHE A 96 0.13 0.61 -4.51
C PHE A 96 -0.28 1.44 -3.30
N TYR A 97 -0.17 0.84 -2.12
CA TYR A 97 0.00 1.54 -0.84
C TYR A 97 1.40 1.27 -0.32
N VAL A 98 2.18 2.34 -0.16
CA VAL A 98 3.57 2.31 0.30
C VAL A 98 3.68 3.17 1.54
N THR A 99 3.93 2.55 2.69
CA THR A 99 3.94 3.23 3.99
C THR A 99 5.12 2.78 4.84
N TYR A 100 5.79 3.70 5.51
CA TYR A 100 6.89 3.39 6.43
C TYR A 100 8.03 2.54 5.82
N ASN A 101 8.56 2.94 4.66
CA ASN A 101 9.73 2.36 4.02
C ASN A 101 10.85 3.43 3.95
N PRO A 102 11.53 3.74 5.08
CA PRO A 102 12.35 4.95 5.21
C PRO A 102 13.63 4.97 4.35
N ALA A 103 14.09 3.81 3.87
CA ALA A 103 15.23 3.71 2.96
C ALA A 103 14.88 3.91 1.48
N LEU A 104 13.59 4.03 1.14
CA LEU A 104 13.11 4.07 -0.23
C LEU A 104 13.49 5.40 -0.90
N LYS A 105 14.34 5.33 -1.93
CA LYS A 105 14.91 6.48 -2.63
C LYS A 105 14.46 6.59 -4.08
N GLN A 106 14.19 5.45 -4.72
CA GLN A 106 13.76 5.41 -6.11
C GLN A 106 12.42 4.68 -6.21
N TYR A 107 11.44 5.34 -6.83
CA TYR A 107 10.09 4.83 -6.95
C TYR A 107 9.42 5.31 -8.25
N PRO A 108 8.35 4.62 -8.70
CA PRO A 108 7.58 5.01 -9.87
C PRO A 108 6.88 6.39 -9.71
N PRO A 109 6.41 7.02 -10.80
CA PRO A 109 5.74 8.32 -10.78
C PRO A 109 4.33 8.24 -10.14
N TRP A 110 4.27 8.18 -8.81
CA TRP A 110 3.03 8.02 -8.03
C TRP A 110 2.03 9.14 -8.24
N GLU A 111 2.46 10.33 -8.65
CA GLU A 111 1.60 11.46 -8.96
C GLU A 111 0.61 11.18 -10.11
N LYS A 112 0.90 10.16 -10.94
CA LYS A 112 0.00 9.72 -12.03
C LYS A 112 -1.08 8.76 -11.54
N CYS A 113 -1.02 8.33 -10.30
CA CYS A 113 -1.88 7.29 -9.75
C CYS A 113 -3.04 7.89 -8.95
N LYS A 114 -4.28 7.55 -9.33
CA LYS A 114 -5.49 8.15 -8.76
C LYS A 114 -5.70 7.82 -7.28
N TYR A 115 -5.51 6.57 -6.88
CA TYR A 115 -5.72 6.10 -5.51
C TYR A 115 -4.46 5.47 -4.91
N CYS A 116 -3.27 5.89 -5.31
CA CYS A 116 -2.06 5.44 -4.63
C CYS A 116 -1.87 6.18 -3.31
N VAL A 117 -1.23 5.49 -2.37
CA VAL A 117 -0.74 6.09 -1.12
C VAL A 117 0.76 5.96 -1.11
N PHE A 118 1.45 7.08 -0.91
CA PHE A 118 2.90 7.12 -0.80
C PHE A 118 3.31 7.94 0.44
N GLU A 119 3.63 7.22 1.51
CA GLU A 119 3.96 7.77 2.82
C GLU A 119 5.16 7.02 3.43
N PRO A 120 6.34 7.06 2.77
CA PRO A 120 7.48 6.21 3.13
C PRO A 120 8.06 6.50 4.52
N ASN A 121 7.78 7.67 5.11
CA ASN A 121 8.42 8.13 6.33
C ASN A 121 7.49 8.23 7.54
N THR A 122 6.24 7.78 7.43
CA THR A 122 5.28 7.75 8.54
C THR A 122 4.67 6.38 8.68
N ARG A 123 4.28 6.02 9.92
CA ARG A 123 3.49 4.81 10.22
C ARG A 123 1.99 5.04 10.02
N CYS A 124 1.59 6.25 9.61
CA CYS A 124 0.19 6.56 9.38
C CYS A 124 -0.40 5.68 8.29
N GLY A 125 -1.46 4.94 8.62
CA GLY A 125 -2.13 4.05 7.67
C GLY A 125 -1.53 2.65 7.56
N VAL A 126 -0.51 2.31 8.35
CA VAL A 126 0.01 0.93 8.43
C VAL A 126 -1.07 0.02 9.01
N ILE A 127 -1.32 -1.11 8.35
CA ILE A 127 -2.27 -2.12 8.85
C ILE A 127 -1.61 -3.24 9.65
N TRP A 128 -0.28 -3.37 9.60
CA TRP A 128 0.44 -4.39 10.35
C TRP A 128 0.46 -4.05 11.86
N PRO A 129 -0.07 -4.92 12.74
CA PRO A 129 -0.24 -4.59 14.17
C PRO A 129 1.05 -4.19 14.89
N ALA A 130 2.19 -4.79 14.52
CA ALA A 130 3.48 -4.49 15.17
C ALA A 130 4.01 -3.07 14.87
N LEU A 131 3.44 -2.38 13.88
CA LEU A 131 3.86 -1.04 13.46
C LEU A 131 2.75 0.00 13.59
N ALA A 132 1.50 -0.42 13.73
CA ALA A 132 0.36 0.46 13.86
C ALA A 132 0.49 1.37 15.09
N TYR A 133 -0.06 2.58 15.00
CA TYR A 133 -0.25 3.44 16.16
C TYR A 133 -1.29 2.83 17.09
N THR A 134 -1.13 3.05 18.40
CA THR A 134 -1.97 2.42 19.42
C THR A 134 -2.79 3.43 20.21
N THR A 135 -2.49 4.72 20.05
CA THR A 135 -3.19 5.81 20.75
C THR A 135 -3.77 6.83 19.78
N LEU A 136 -4.88 7.46 20.18
CA LEU A 136 -5.47 8.57 19.43
C LEU A 136 -4.50 9.76 19.34
N GLU A 137 -3.71 10.02 20.37
CA GLU A 137 -2.73 11.10 20.37
C GLU A 137 -1.68 10.91 19.26
N GLU A 138 -1.12 9.70 19.12
CA GLU A 138 -0.20 9.37 18.04
C GLU A 138 -0.86 9.59 16.65
N ILE A 139 -2.13 9.20 16.49
CA ILE A 139 -2.88 9.44 15.24
C ILE A 139 -3.01 10.94 14.98
N LEU A 140 -3.49 11.73 15.95
CA LEU A 140 -3.68 13.17 15.75
C LEU A 140 -2.34 13.88 15.47
N GLN A 141 -1.24 13.44 16.07
CA GLN A 141 0.07 14.05 15.84
C GLN A 141 0.69 13.66 14.49
N ASN A 142 0.47 12.42 14.01
CA ASN A 142 1.23 11.88 12.87
C ASN A 142 0.40 11.67 11.60
N CYS A 143 -0.94 11.67 11.69
CA CYS A 143 -1.86 11.33 10.61
C CYS A 143 -2.69 12.49 10.06
N MET A 144 -2.60 13.70 10.62
CA MET A 144 -3.35 14.84 10.10
C MET A 144 -3.01 15.11 8.64
N GLY A 145 -4.05 15.17 7.79
CA GLY A 145 -3.91 15.35 6.35
C GLY A 145 -3.25 14.20 5.60
N LYS A 146 -3.05 13.04 6.23
CA LYS A 146 -2.45 11.90 5.54
C LYS A 146 -3.47 11.21 4.63
N PRO A 147 -3.04 10.75 3.44
CA PRO A 147 -3.93 10.13 2.47
C PRO A 147 -4.43 8.75 2.92
N ARG A 148 -3.79 8.14 3.91
CA ARG A 148 -4.17 6.83 4.45
C ARG A 148 -4.16 6.86 5.96
N ILE A 149 -5.29 6.51 6.56
CA ILE A 149 -5.47 6.53 8.01
C ILE A 149 -6.11 5.20 8.41
N VAL A 150 -5.46 4.53 9.37
CA VAL A 150 -5.90 3.25 9.91
C VAL A 150 -5.77 3.33 11.43
N PHE A 151 -6.87 3.05 12.12
CA PHE A 151 -6.90 2.89 13.56
C PHE A 151 -8.08 2.00 13.93
N ASN A 152 -7.82 0.94 14.70
CA ASN A 152 -8.81 -0.12 14.91
C ASN A 152 -9.75 0.12 16.11
N GLU A 153 -9.49 1.17 16.90
CA GLU A 153 -10.33 1.54 18.03
C GLU A 153 -11.36 2.61 17.65
N VAL A 154 -12.46 2.66 18.40
CA VAL A 154 -13.44 3.75 18.31
C VAL A 154 -12.90 4.96 19.08
N VAL A 155 -12.83 6.12 18.42
CA VAL A 155 -12.32 7.35 19.03
C VAL A 155 -13.39 8.41 19.15
N THR A 156 -13.27 9.28 20.14
CA THR A 156 -14.10 10.50 20.23
C THR A 156 -13.28 11.70 19.79
N VAL A 157 -13.77 12.44 18.80
CA VAL A 157 -13.08 13.62 18.22
C VAL A 157 -14.07 14.76 18.03
N THR A 158 -13.57 15.99 18.01
CA THR A 158 -14.35 17.17 17.60
C THR A 158 -14.53 17.21 16.08
N GLN A 159 -15.52 17.97 15.59
CA GLN A 159 -15.71 18.23 14.16
C GLN A 159 -14.46 18.82 13.50
N GLU A 160 -13.74 19.71 14.20
CA GLU A 160 -12.48 20.29 13.72
C GLU A 160 -11.41 19.20 13.56
N GLN A 161 -11.20 18.36 14.57
CA GLN A 161 -10.23 17.27 14.53
C GLN A 161 -10.58 16.26 13.43
N PHE A 162 -11.85 15.90 13.27
CA PHE A 162 -12.28 15.01 12.18
C PHE A 162 -11.94 15.60 10.81
N THR A 163 -12.22 16.89 10.62
CA THR A 163 -11.94 17.60 9.37
C THR A 163 -10.44 17.66 9.08
N GLN A 164 -9.64 18.08 10.07
CA GLN A 164 -8.17 18.15 9.95
C GLN A 164 -7.53 16.79 9.74
N LEU A 165 -8.10 15.73 10.32
CA LEU A 165 -7.62 14.38 10.12
C LEU A 165 -7.93 13.89 8.71
N CYS A 166 -9.15 14.10 8.21
CA CYS A 166 -9.65 13.40 7.02
C CYS A 166 -9.65 14.23 5.72
N PHE A 167 -9.29 15.51 5.71
CA PHE A 167 -9.47 16.38 4.54
C PHE A 167 -8.73 15.92 3.27
N GLN A 168 -7.64 15.16 3.41
CA GLN A 168 -6.85 14.58 2.32
C GLN A 168 -6.95 13.04 2.25
N ALA A 169 -7.79 12.42 3.08
CA ALA A 169 -7.86 10.98 3.17
C ALA A 169 -8.40 10.36 1.87
N VAL A 170 -7.57 9.52 1.25
CA VAL A 170 -7.93 8.64 0.12
C VAL A 170 -8.45 7.30 0.63
N TYR A 171 -7.89 6.83 1.75
CA TYR A 171 -8.32 5.62 2.45
C TYR A 171 -8.46 5.88 3.95
N LEU A 172 -9.60 5.48 4.51
CA LEU A 172 -9.91 5.63 5.92
C LEU A 172 -10.47 4.30 6.47
N GLN A 173 -9.78 3.72 7.45
CA GLN A 173 -10.26 2.60 8.25
C GLN A 173 -10.14 2.98 9.72
N MET A 174 -11.14 3.69 10.21
CA MET A 174 -11.20 4.20 11.58
C MET A 174 -12.65 4.46 11.96
N CYS A 175 -13.00 4.23 13.22
CA CYS A 175 -14.34 4.48 13.74
C CYS A 175 -14.36 5.73 14.61
N PHE A 176 -15.35 6.61 14.42
CA PHE A 176 -15.43 7.90 15.09
C PHE A 176 -16.77 8.08 15.82
N ASN A 177 -16.71 8.66 17.02
CA ASN A 177 -17.79 9.40 17.66
C ASN A 177 -17.43 10.89 17.53
N ILE A 178 -18.21 11.64 16.75
CA ILE A 178 -17.94 13.07 16.53
C ILE A 178 -18.79 13.89 17.51
N THR A 179 -18.14 14.77 18.26
CA THR A 179 -18.80 15.72 19.19
C THR A 179 -18.70 17.15 18.65
N ASN A 180 -19.56 18.02 19.18
CA ASN A 180 -19.67 19.43 18.78
C ASN A 180 -19.94 19.59 17.27
N THR A 181 -21.02 18.97 16.79
CA THR A 181 -21.43 18.91 15.38
C THR A 181 -22.40 20.03 15.00
N ASP A 182 -22.27 21.22 15.60
CA ASP A 182 -23.19 22.35 15.38
C ASP A 182 -23.34 22.74 13.90
#